data_AF-A0A7L2BJC6-F1
#
_entry.id   AF-A0A7L2BJC6-F1
#
_cell.length_a   1.000
_cell.length_b   1.000
_cell.length_c   1.000
_cell.angle_alpha   90.00
_cell.angle_beta   90.00
_cell.angle_gamma   90.00
#
_symmetry.space_group_name_H-M   'P 1'
#
loop_
_entity.id
_entity.type
_entity.pdbx_description
1 polymer ?
#
loop_
_entity_poly.entity_id
_entity_poly.type
_entity_poly.pdbx_seq_one_letter_code
_entity_poly.pdbx_strand_id
1 'polypeptide(L)'
;MASALQPRECTVTKQPQQKYGFFLRVEQDTAGHIIRNVELHSPAERAGLRDGDRLLRVNGVFVDKEEHAQVVETVRNSGNSVVLLVLDDASYEKAQKEGVNLEELGQKAPTGQQQEQQNPPSTASRGTTAAPQPRLCYLVREETGYGFSLKSTEGQKGLFIVELSPQGAAAKAGVQNNDRLIEINGKNVENDTHEEVVEKVKKSENHVVFLLSNEETDRYFTRQRMALSKESASLRLLPLKPRLVEIQKGKSGYGFYLRMEQNTGDHVIKDVNSGSPAAMAGLKDNDILVAVNGERVDGLDHESVVGKIKQSEERTSLLVVDKETDSMYKLAQISPLSYYYKAHDSSPAKTEERVELHTEQKANHKPRICKMVKGPNGFGFSLNMIKNKPGLFITEVQSQGPAGRAGVENNDFLVEVNGVNVTNEPYDKVVARIQSTGERLALLVCSRDAYRYFQSQNIPITASMAD
;
A
#
# COMPACT_ATOMS: atom_id res chain seq x y z
N MET A 1 -34.97 32.76 -8.91
CA MET A 1 -34.10 31.60 -9.23
C MET A 1 -32.68 32.10 -9.24
N ALA A 2 -31.89 31.80 -8.21
CA ALA A 2 -30.49 32.21 -8.16
C ALA A 2 -29.73 31.45 -9.26
N SER A 3 -29.18 32.17 -10.24
CA SER A 3 -28.25 31.59 -11.21
C SER A 3 -27.18 30.80 -10.47
N ALA A 4 -27.14 29.48 -10.68
CA ALA A 4 -26.15 28.61 -10.08
C ALA A 4 -24.77 29.03 -10.59
N LEU A 5 -23.84 29.24 -9.67
CA LEU A 5 -22.44 29.47 -10.02
C LEU A 5 -21.89 28.16 -10.62
N GLN A 6 -21.60 28.17 -11.92
CA GLN A 6 -21.17 26.97 -12.65
C GLN A 6 -19.75 27.14 -13.19
N PRO A 7 -18.72 26.73 -12.43
CA PRO A 7 -17.36 26.64 -12.93
C PRO A 7 -17.28 25.68 -14.12
N ARG A 8 -16.41 26.01 -15.08
CA ARG A 8 -16.10 25.20 -16.26
C ARG A 8 -14.66 24.70 -16.14
N GLU A 9 -14.47 23.39 -16.31
CA GLU A 9 -13.14 22.80 -16.39
C GLU A 9 -12.71 22.70 -17.87
N CYS A 10 -11.60 23.34 -18.19
CA CYS A 10 -11.04 23.41 -19.54
C CYS A 10 -9.68 22.70 -19.56
N THR A 11 -9.59 21.56 -20.23
CA THR A 11 -8.31 20.90 -20.49
C THR A 11 -7.71 21.43 -21.80
N VAL A 12 -6.66 22.22 -21.69
CA VAL A 12 -5.98 22.83 -22.83
C VAL A 12 -4.73 22.02 -23.18
N THR A 13 -4.72 21.39 -24.35
CA THR A 13 -3.58 20.58 -24.84
C THR A 13 -3.02 21.17 -26.14
N LYS A 14 -1.69 21.39 -26.18
CA LYS A 14 -0.97 21.99 -27.30
C LYS A 14 0.16 21.08 -27.80
N GLN A 15 0.57 21.27 -29.05
CA GLN A 15 1.76 20.59 -29.59
C GLN A 15 3.06 21.17 -28.98
N PRO A 16 4.17 20.42 -28.98
CA PRO A 16 5.47 20.96 -28.62
C PRO A 16 5.77 22.25 -29.41
N GLN A 17 6.34 23.27 -28.75
CA GLN A 17 6.67 24.59 -29.32
C GLN A 17 5.47 25.48 -29.73
N GLN A 18 4.23 24.97 -29.70
CA GLN A 18 3.02 25.78 -29.83
C GLN A 18 2.75 26.54 -28.50
N LYS A 19 2.03 27.67 -28.57
CA LYS A 19 1.46 28.37 -27.41
C LYS A 19 0.06 27.83 -27.08
N TYR A 20 -0.41 28.03 -25.85
CA TYR A 20 -1.79 27.67 -25.48
C TYR A 20 -2.86 28.55 -26.17
N GLY A 21 -2.49 29.78 -26.56
CA GLY A 21 -3.36 30.70 -27.30
C GLY A 21 -4.35 31.47 -26.42
N PHE A 22 -3.94 31.84 -25.21
CA PHE A 22 -4.62 32.81 -24.36
C PHE A 22 -3.60 33.61 -23.56
N PHE A 23 -4.02 34.73 -22.98
CA PHE A 23 -3.26 35.53 -22.05
C PHE A 23 -3.90 35.46 -20.67
N LEU A 24 -3.06 35.38 -19.65
CA LEU A 24 -3.48 35.56 -18.26
C LEU A 24 -3.12 36.99 -17.84
N ARG A 25 -4.06 37.71 -17.21
CA ARG A 25 -3.84 39.09 -16.74
C ARG A 25 -4.41 39.30 -15.34
N VAL A 26 -3.87 40.29 -14.65
CA VAL A 26 -4.53 40.97 -13.54
C VAL A 26 -4.81 42.40 -14.01
N GLU A 27 -6.04 42.88 -13.80
CA GLU A 27 -6.48 44.21 -14.20
C GLU A 27 -6.69 45.08 -12.96
N GLN A 28 -6.46 46.39 -13.11
CA GLN A 28 -6.63 47.34 -12.01
C GLN A 28 -8.09 47.34 -11.55
N ASP A 29 -8.31 47.36 -10.24
CA ASP A 29 -9.63 47.36 -9.59
C ASP A 29 -10.50 46.11 -9.90
N THR A 30 -9.89 45.04 -10.41
CA THR A 30 -10.58 43.80 -10.76
C THR A 30 -9.93 42.61 -10.03
N ALA A 31 -10.72 41.88 -9.24
CA ALA A 31 -10.22 40.75 -8.47
C ALA A 31 -10.08 39.47 -9.31
N GLY A 32 -9.09 38.64 -8.93
CA GLY A 32 -8.79 37.34 -9.55
C GLY A 32 -7.94 37.44 -10.83
N HIS A 33 -7.53 36.28 -11.35
CA HIS A 33 -6.76 36.19 -12.60
C HIS A 33 -7.70 36.02 -13.79
N ILE A 34 -7.48 36.79 -14.86
CA ILE A 34 -8.41 36.92 -15.98
C ILE A 34 -7.83 36.28 -17.24
N ILE A 35 -8.62 35.44 -17.90
CA ILE A 35 -8.35 34.93 -19.24
C ILE A 35 -8.73 35.99 -20.26
N ARG A 36 -7.78 36.36 -21.13
CA ARG A 36 -7.95 37.37 -22.18
C ARG A 36 -7.33 36.89 -23.48
N ASN A 37 -7.76 37.47 -24.60
CA ASN A 37 -7.14 37.26 -25.91
C ASN A 37 -7.04 35.77 -26.25
N VAL A 38 -8.12 35.01 -26.02
CA VAL A 38 -8.26 33.64 -26.50
C VAL A 38 -8.24 33.68 -28.03
N GLU A 39 -7.16 33.16 -28.60
CA GLU A 39 -6.91 33.18 -30.03
C GLU A 39 -7.87 32.24 -30.77
N LEU A 40 -8.43 32.70 -31.90
CA LEU A 40 -9.31 31.89 -32.76
C LEU A 40 -8.56 30.65 -33.26
N HIS A 41 -9.20 29.49 -33.19
CA HIS A 41 -8.65 28.17 -33.52
C HIS A 41 -7.42 27.76 -32.69
N SER A 42 -7.23 28.34 -31.51
CA SER A 42 -6.18 27.94 -30.57
C SER A 42 -6.56 26.69 -29.76
N PRO A 43 -5.58 26.05 -29.08
CA PRO A 43 -5.87 25.07 -28.05
C PRO A 43 -6.83 25.57 -26.98
N ALA A 44 -6.68 26.82 -26.53
CA ALA A 44 -7.50 27.45 -25.51
C ALA A 44 -8.98 27.54 -25.91
N GLU A 45 -9.26 28.03 -27.13
CA GLU A 45 -10.63 28.15 -27.63
C GLU A 45 -11.29 26.77 -27.76
N ARG A 46 -10.57 25.79 -28.31
CA ARG A 46 -11.08 24.40 -28.44
C ARG A 46 -11.37 23.74 -27.10
N ALA A 47 -10.63 24.13 -26.06
CA ALA A 47 -10.84 23.67 -24.68
C ALA A 47 -12.02 24.37 -23.98
N GLY A 48 -12.65 25.36 -24.63
CA GLY A 48 -13.82 26.07 -24.12
C GLY A 48 -13.50 27.28 -23.23
N LEU A 49 -12.24 27.73 -23.19
CA LEU A 49 -11.89 29.00 -22.54
C LEU A 49 -12.52 30.18 -23.28
N ARG A 50 -12.95 31.20 -22.54
CA ARG A 50 -13.52 32.42 -23.09
C ARG A 50 -12.83 33.64 -22.52
N ASP A 51 -12.81 34.71 -23.31
CA ASP A 51 -12.36 36.02 -22.83
C ASP A 51 -13.26 36.51 -21.69
N GLY A 52 -12.63 36.94 -20.60
CA GLY A 52 -13.29 37.38 -19.37
C GLY A 52 -13.41 36.30 -18.29
N ASP A 53 -13.13 35.04 -18.61
CA ASP A 53 -13.17 33.95 -17.63
C ASP A 53 -12.17 34.20 -16.49
N ARG A 54 -12.59 33.97 -15.24
CA ARG A 54 -11.78 34.06 -14.02
C ARG A 54 -11.20 32.69 -13.70
N LEU A 55 -9.88 32.65 -13.54
CA LEU A 55 -9.14 31.42 -13.28
C LEU A 55 -9.18 31.08 -11.78
N LEU A 56 -9.93 30.03 -11.44
CA LEU A 56 -10.05 29.54 -10.07
C LEU A 56 -8.99 28.49 -9.73
N ARG A 57 -8.72 27.54 -10.65
CA ARG A 57 -7.74 26.47 -10.42
C ARG A 57 -6.85 26.18 -11.63
N VAL A 58 -5.59 25.81 -11.37
CA VAL A 58 -4.66 25.25 -12.36
C VAL A 58 -4.25 23.85 -11.90
N ASN A 59 -4.53 22.83 -12.71
CA ASN A 59 -4.30 21.42 -12.40
C ASN A 59 -4.81 21.00 -11.01
N GLY A 60 -5.99 21.50 -10.64
CA GLY A 60 -6.63 21.21 -9.36
C GLY A 60 -6.16 22.07 -8.18
N VAL A 61 -5.09 22.87 -8.31
CA VAL A 61 -4.65 23.82 -7.27
C VAL A 61 -5.47 25.10 -7.35
N PHE A 62 -6.00 25.59 -6.23
CA PHE A 62 -6.70 26.88 -6.17
C PHE A 62 -5.71 28.03 -6.30
N VAL A 63 -5.94 28.92 -7.27
CA VAL A 63 -4.99 29.98 -7.64
C VAL A 63 -5.57 31.39 -7.59
N ASP A 64 -6.85 31.53 -7.28
CA ASP A 64 -7.55 32.83 -7.32
C ASP A 64 -6.89 33.91 -6.44
N LYS A 65 -6.36 33.49 -5.29
CA LYS A 65 -5.69 34.35 -4.30
C LYS A 65 -4.15 34.35 -4.40
N GLU A 66 -3.59 33.59 -5.35
CA GLU A 66 -2.15 33.48 -5.52
C GLU A 66 -1.58 34.67 -6.31
N GLU A 67 -0.27 34.93 -6.17
CA GLU A 67 0.37 36.00 -6.93
C GLU A 67 0.40 35.70 -8.43
N HIS A 68 0.18 36.72 -9.25
CA HIS A 68 0.08 36.57 -10.71
C HIS A 68 1.28 35.86 -11.34
N ALA A 69 2.50 36.19 -10.88
CA ALA A 69 3.73 35.56 -11.37
C ALA A 69 3.73 34.04 -11.13
N GLN A 70 3.30 33.60 -9.94
CA GLN A 70 3.23 32.20 -9.55
C GLN A 70 2.15 31.44 -10.34
N VAL A 71 1.00 32.08 -10.63
CA VAL A 71 -0.04 31.47 -11.47
C VAL A 71 0.45 31.31 -12.91
N VAL A 72 1.12 32.32 -13.46
CA VAL A 72 1.73 32.26 -14.81
C VAL A 72 2.77 31.14 -14.86
N GLU A 73 3.62 31.02 -13.85
CA GLU A 73 4.62 29.96 -13.76
C GLU A 73 3.96 28.57 -13.67
N THR A 74 2.90 28.42 -12.87
CA THR A 74 2.15 27.16 -12.75
C THR A 74 1.56 26.72 -14.09
N VAL A 75 0.99 27.66 -14.87
CA VAL A 75 0.48 27.38 -16.22
C VAL A 75 1.61 27.03 -17.19
N ARG A 76 2.76 27.72 -17.13
CA ARG A 76 3.94 27.42 -17.99
C ARG A 76 4.55 26.07 -17.68
N ASN A 77 4.68 25.73 -16.39
CA ASN A 77 5.28 24.49 -15.91
C ASN A 77 4.37 23.26 -16.15
N SER A 78 3.12 23.48 -16.55
CA SER A 78 2.20 22.41 -16.99
C SER A 78 2.61 21.78 -18.34
N GLY A 79 3.60 22.35 -19.03
CA GLY A 79 4.18 21.75 -20.24
C GLY A 79 3.27 21.88 -21.46
N ASN A 80 2.79 20.76 -22.00
CA ASN A 80 1.93 20.73 -23.19
C ASN A 80 0.44 20.51 -22.89
N SER A 81 0.07 20.25 -21.64
CA SER A 81 -1.33 20.09 -21.25
C SER A 81 -1.58 20.70 -19.88
N VAL A 82 -2.62 21.51 -19.76
CA VAL A 82 -3.02 22.17 -18.50
C VAL A 82 -4.53 22.06 -18.30
N VAL A 83 -4.97 21.76 -17.08
CA VAL A 83 -6.39 21.77 -16.71
C VAL A 83 -6.69 23.06 -15.96
N LEU A 84 -7.66 23.83 -16.43
CA LEU A 84 -8.02 25.13 -15.87
C LEU A 84 -9.48 25.08 -15.40
N LEU A 85 -9.73 25.29 -14.12
CA LEU A 85 -11.09 25.54 -13.64
C LEU A 85 -11.34 27.04 -13.70
N VAL A 86 -12.30 27.45 -14.49
CA VAL A 86 -12.64 28.85 -14.71
C VAL A 86 -14.09 29.14 -14.36
N LEU A 87 -14.40 30.38 -13.99
CA LEU A 87 -15.75 30.88 -13.76
C LEU A 87 -15.98 32.09 -14.66
N ASP A 88 -17.15 32.23 -15.27
CA ASP A 88 -17.43 33.43 -16.07
C ASP A 88 -17.45 34.69 -15.20
N ASP A 89 -17.16 35.83 -15.81
CA ASP A 89 -17.03 37.13 -15.16
C ASP A 89 -18.25 37.49 -14.28
N ALA A 90 -19.45 37.35 -14.82
CA ALA A 90 -20.69 37.69 -14.11
C ALA A 90 -20.94 36.77 -12.91
N SER A 91 -20.69 35.47 -13.06
CA SER A 91 -20.78 34.52 -11.96
C SER A 91 -19.73 34.78 -10.88
N TYR A 92 -18.51 35.12 -11.27
CA TYR A 92 -17.44 35.43 -10.33
C TYR A 92 -17.74 36.67 -9.50
N GLU A 93 -18.16 37.77 -10.13
CA GLU A 93 -18.55 38.97 -9.39
C GLU A 93 -19.70 38.72 -8.42
N LYS A 94 -20.69 37.94 -8.86
CA LYS A 94 -21.82 37.55 -8.02
C LYS A 94 -21.34 36.76 -6.81
N ALA A 95 -20.46 35.78 -7.02
CA ALA A 95 -19.89 34.96 -5.95
C ALA A 95 -19.13 35.81 -4.93
N GLN A 96 -18.37 36.82 -5.38
CA GLN A 96 -17.68 37.75 -4.50
C GLN A 96 -18.65 38.63 -3.70
N LYS A 97 -19.69 39.19 -4.34
CA LYS A 97 -20.72 40.00 -3.67
C LYS A 97 -21.50 39.20 -2.62
N GLU A 98 -21.75 37.92 -2.89
CA GLU A 98 -22.45 37.00 -1.99
C GLU A 98 -21.54 36.35 -0.94
N GLY A 99 -20.23 36.65 -0.95
CA GLY A 99 -19.27 36.11 0.02
C GLY A 99 -19.05 34.59 -0.10
N VAL A 100 -19.27 34.03 -1.29
CA VAL A 100 -19.14 32.59 -1.54
C VAL A 100 -17.67 32.17 -1.46
N ASN A 101 -17.40 31.04 -0.81
CA ASN A 101 -16.06 30.46 -0.81
C ASN A 101 -15.73 29.88 -2.19
N LEU A 102 -15.01 30.66 -3.01
CA LEU A 102 -14.56 30.28 -4.36
C LEU A 102 -13.69 29.01 -4.37
N GLU A 103 -13.04 28.68 -3.25
CA GLU A 103 -12.24 27.47 -3.13
C GLU A 103 -13.11 26.19 -3.10
N GLU A 104 -14.35 26.29 -2.63
CA GLU A 104 -15.32 25.19 -2.57
C GLU A 104 -16.09 25.00 -3.89
N LEU A 105 -16.05 25.98 -4.78
CA LEU A 105 -16.66 25.92 -6.11
C LEU A 105 -15.94 24.90 -7.01
N GLY A 106 -16.72 23.96 -7.54
CA GLY A 106 -16.21 22.83 -8.33
C GLY A 106 -15.77 21.62 -7.51
N GLN A 107 -15.83 21.69 -6.17
CA GLN A 107 -15.78 20.49 -5.33
C GLN A 107 -17.15 19.80 -5.41
N LYS A 108 -17.22 18.60 -5.99
CA LYS A 108 -18.46 17.80 -5.92
C LYS A 108 -18.75 17.47 -4.46
N ALA A 109 -19.64 18.23 -3.83
CA ALA A 109 -20.19 17.93 -2.51
C ALA A 109 -21.38 16.94 -2.64
N PRO A 110 -21.54 16.00 -1.69
CA PRO A 110 -22.65 15.06 -1.68
C PRO A 110 -23.89 15.74 -1.08
N THR A 111 -24.98 15.84 -1.83
CA THR A 111 -26.28 16.15 -1.24
C THR A 111 -27.37 15.45 -2.04
N GLY A 112 -28.00 14.46 -1.41
CA GLY A 112 -29.19 13.83 -1.95
C GLY A 112 -30.40 14.73 -1.77
N GLN A 113 -31.21 14.84 -2.82
CA GLN A 113 -32.63 14.52 -2.83
C GLN A 113 -33.14 14.64 -4.27
N GLN A 114 -33.91 13.64 -4.68
CA GLN A 114 -34.39 13.40 -6.03
C GLN A 114 -35.53 14.36 -6.41
N GLN A 115 -35.59 14.76 -7.68
CA GLN A 115 -36.83 14.66 -8.46
C GLN A 115 -36.51 14.53 -9.96
N GLU A 116 -37.09 13.48 -10.52
CA GLU A 116 -36.89 12.92 -11.85
C GLU A 116 -37.68 13.67 -12.92
N GLN A 117 -37.15 13.66 -14.15
CA GLN A 117 -37.94 13.35 -15.34
C GLN A 117 -37.05 12.68 -16.39
N GLN A 118 -36.96 11.35 -16.25
CA GLN A 118 -37.14 10.28 -17.26
C GLN A 118 -36.73 10.59 -18.72
N ASN A 119 -36.01 9.76 -19.50
CA ASN A 119 -35.46 8.40 -19.43
C ASN A 119 -34.93 8.06 -20.88
N PRO A 120 -34.24 6.93 -21.19
CA PRO A 120 -33.20 6.16 -20.47
C PRO A 120 -32.12 5.59 -21.47
N PRO A 121 -31.41 4.45 -21.24
CA PRO A 121 -30.00 4.47 -20.86
C PRO A 121 -29.07 3.53 -21.69
N SER A 122 -27.79 3.88 -21.81
CA SER A 122 -26.75 2.89 -22.16
C SER A 122 -26.13 2.36 -20.86
N THR A 123 -26.62 1.18 -20.47
CA THR A 123 -26.22 0.28 -19.39
C THR A 123 -24.94 0.63 -18.61
N ALA A 124 -25.14 1.00 -17.35
CA ALA A 124 -24.14 1.06 -16.31
C ALA A 124 -23.65 -0.35 -15.93
N SER A 125 -22.34 -0.50 -15.76
CA SER A 125 -21.82 -1.22 -14.61
C SER A 125 -21.71 -0.20 -13.48
N ARG A 126 -22.57 -0.33 -12.45
CA ARG A 126 -22.38 0.37 -11.17
C ARG A 126 -21.11 -0.21 -10.54
N GLY A 127 -19.97 0.37 -10.86
CA GLY A 127 -18.71 0.09 -10.18
C GLY A 127 -18.75 0.74 -8.81
N THR A 128 -18.79 -0.07 -7.76
CA THR A 128 -18.31 0.31 -6.43
C THR A 128 -16.93 0.94 -6.62
N THR A 129 -16.79 2.26 -6.49
CA THR A 129 -15.46 2.90 -6.58
C THR A 129 -14.66 2.39 -5.39
N ALA A 130 -13.70 1.50 -5.66
CA ALA A 130 -12.81 0.96 -4.65
C ALA A 130 -12.09 2.11 -3.95
N ALA A 131 -11.87 2.00 -2.64
CA ALA A 131 -11.13 3.00 -1.88
C ALA A 131 -9.75 3.27 -2.52
N PRO A 132 -9.30 4.53 -2.58
CA PRO A 132 -7.97 4.85 -3.12
C PRO A 132 -6.90 4.18 -2.26
N GLN A 133 -5.85 3.66 -2.90
CA GLN A 133 -4.78 2.88 -2.26
C GLN A 133 -3.41 3.49 -2.61
N PRO A 134 -2.44 3.46 -1.68
CA PRO A 134 -1.08 3.80 -2.03
C PRO A 134 -0.53 2.80 -3.06
N ARG A 135 0.46 3.23 -3.82
CA ARG A 135 1.03 2.46 -4.93
C ARG A 135 2.42 2.00 -4.61
N LEU A 136 2.68 0.72 -4.86
CA LEU A 136 4.03 0.17 -4.82
C LEU A 136 4.60 0.15 -6.24
N CYS A 137 5.62 0.97 -6.50
CA CYS A 137 6.22 1.13 -7.82
C CYS A 137 7.64 0.55 -7.79
N TYR A 138 7.94 -0.39 -8.69
CA TYR A 138 9.28 -0.95 -8.87
C TYR A 138 9.94 -0.31 -10.09
N LEU A 139 11.03 0.43 -9.85
CA LEU A 139 11.76 1.17 -10.86
C LEU A 139 13.07 0.46 -11.17
N VAL A 140 13.33 0.28 -12.47
CA VAL A 140 14.59 -0.23 -13.01
C VAL A 140 15.35 0.96 -13.59
N ARG A 141 16.59 1.20 -13.16
CA ARG A 141 17.40 2.31 -13.60
C ARG A 141 17.74 2.18 -15.09
N GLU A 142 17.52 3.26 -15.83
CA GLU A 142 17.94 3.40 -17.23
C GLU A 142 19.26 4.19 -17.31
N GLU A 143 19.84 4.31 -18.50
CA GLU A 143 21.08 5.07 -18.73
C GLU A 143 20.97 6.52 -18.23
N THR A 144 19.78 7.13 -18.39
CA THR A 144 19.45 8.48 -17.94
C THR A 144 19.01 8.55 -16.47
N GLY A 145 19.13 7.45 -15.72
CA GLY A 145 18.69 7.34 -14.33
C GLY A 145 17.24 6.87 -14.19
N TYR A 146 16.56 7.32 -13.14
CA TYR A 146 15.19 6.92 -12.85
C TYR A 146 14.12 7.85 -13.48
N GLY A 147 14.52 9.00 -14.01
CA GLY A 147 13.62 9.92 -14.74
C GLY A 147 12.63 10.67 -13.86
N PHE A 148 13.02 11.10 -12.66
CA PHE A 148 12.21 11.91 -11.76
C PHE A 148 13.09 12.88 -10.94
N SER A 149 12.48 13.94 -10.42
CA SER A 149 13.04 14.88 -9.45
C SER A 149 12.27 14.80 -8.13
N LEU A 150 12.91 15.21 -7.02
CA LEU A 150 12.26 15.33 -5.71
C LEU A 150 12.10 16.80 -5.34
N LYS A 151 10.96 17.16 -4.76
CA LYS A 151 10.75 18.47 -4.15
C LYS A 151 10.36 18.34 -2.68
N SER A 152 10.77 19.33 -1.90
CA SER A 152 10.18 19.64 -0.60
C SER A 152 9.20 20.80 -0.80
N THR A 153 8.00 20.70 -0.24
CA THR A 153 7.02 21.80 -0.30
C THR A 153 6.93 22.46 1.07
N GLU A 154 7.07 23.78 1.13
CA GLU A 154 6.99 24.52 2.39
C GLU A 154 5.64 24.28 3.08
N GLY A 155 5.66 23.99 4.37
CA GLY A 155 4.46 23.67 5.16
C GLY A 155 3.88 22.26 4.93
N GLN A 156 4.39 21.46 3.99
CA GLN A 156 3.97 20.07 3.80
C GLN A 156 5.02 19.09 4.30
N LYS A 157 4.57 18.03 4.97
CA LYS A 157 5.43 16.99 5.51
C LYS A 157 5.77 15.96 4.43
N GLY A 158 7.07 15.74 4.22
CA GLY A 158 7.62 14.71 3.32
C GLY A 158 8.11 15.27 1.98
N LEU A 159 8.58 14.37 1.12
CA LEU A 159 9.08 14.69 -0.21
C LEU A 159 8.09 14.24 -1.29
N PHE A 160 8.05 14.99 -2.39
CA PHE A 160 7.14 14.73 -3.49
C PHE A 160 7.91 14.52 -4.79
N ILE A 161 7.43 13.60 -5.61
CA ILE A 161 7.99 13.33 -6.92
C ILE A 161 7.48 14.38 -7.91
N VAL A 162 8.41 14.99 -8.65
CA VAL A 162 8.14 15.96 -9.72
C VAL A 162 8.98 15.70 -10.96
N GLU A 163 8.70 16.44 -12.03
CA GLU A 163 9.49 16.46 -13.27
C GLU A 163 9.74 15.06 -13.85
N LEU A 164 8.66 14.26 -13.93
CA LEU A 164 8.74 12.93 -14.52
C LEU A 164 9.12 13.02 -16.00
N SER A 165 10.21 12.34 -16.36
CA SER A 165 10.61 12.17 -17.74
C SER A 165 9.56 11.32 -18.47
N PRO A 166 8.93 11.82 -19.55
CA PRO A 166 8.03 11.02 -20.36
C PRO A 166 8.76 9.76 -20.85
N GLN A 167 8.17 8.58 -20.62
CA GLN A 167 8.78 7.28 -20.93
C GLN A 167 10.03 6.90 -20.11
N GLY A 168 10.42 7.67 -19.11
CA GLY A 168 11.49 7.27 -18.19
C GLY A 168 11.07 6.13 -17.26
N ALA A 169 12.04 5.53 -16.57
CA ALA A 169 11.84 4.42 -15.64
C ALA A 169 10.70 4.64 -14.62
N ALA A 170 10.64 5.81 -13.97
CA ALA A 170 9.59 6.15 -13.02
C ALA A 170 8.19 6.16 -13.66
N ALA A 171 8.06 6.78 -14.84
CA ALA A 171 6.79 6.82 -15.56
C ALA A 171 6.33 5.41 -15.98
N LYS A 172 7.25 4.56 -16.46
CA LYS A 172 6.98 3.15 -16.80
C LYS A 172 6.57 2.32 -15.57
N ALA A 173 7.11 2.64 -14.39
CA ALA A 173 6.75 2.01 -13.14
C ALA A 173 5.40 2.48 -12.55
N GLY A 174 4.73 3.43 -13.21
CA GLY A 174 3.44 3.97 -12.78
C GLY A 174 3.52 5.05 -11.70
N VAL A 175 4.69 5.66 -11.52
CA VAL A 175 4.87 6.86 -10.69
C VAL A 175 4.14 8.04 -11.34
N GLN A 176 3.48 8.86 -10.52
CA GLN A 176 2.76 10.06 -10.97
C GLN A 176 3.37 11.33 -10.38
N ASN A 177 3.16 12.44 -11.10
CA ASN A 177 3.61 13.74 -10.66
C ASN A 177 2.85 14.15 -9.39
N ASN A 178 3.56 14.76 -8.44
CA ASN A 178 3.07 15.08 -7.08
C ASN A 178 2.74 13.87 -6.20
N ASP A 179 3.23 12.67 -6.52
CA ASP A 179 3.19 11.56 -5.57
C ASP A 179 4.05 11.88 -4.35
N ARG A 180 3.48 11.73 -3.15
CA ARG A 180 4.20 11.81 -1.89
C ARG A 180 4.98 10.51 -1.65
N LEU A 181 6.26 10.63 -1.37
CA LEU A 181 7.16 9.51 -1.13
C LEU A 181 7.10 9.07 0.33
N ILE A 182 6.59 7.86 0.56
CA ILE A 182 6.36 7.31 1.90
C ILE A 182 7.49 6.36 2.31
N GLU A 183 7.87 5.43 1.43
CA GLU A 183 8.94 4.45 1.69
C GLU A 183 9.87 4.27 0.48
N ILE A 184 11.13 3.93 0.78
CA ILE A 184 12.12 3.45 -0.18
C ILE A 184 12.61 2.08 0.28
N ASN A 185 12.46 1.05 -0.56
CA ASN A 185 12.88 -0.33 -0.28
C ASN A 185 12.37 -0.84 1.09
N GLY A 186 11.11 -0.52 1.41
CA GLY A 186 10.43 -0.91 2.65
C GLY A 186 10.84 -0.13 3.89
N LYS A 187 11.58 0.98 3.76
CA LYS A 187 11.93 1.89 4.87
C LYS A 187 11.17 3.20 4.72
N ASN A 188 10.48 3.63 5.78
CA ASN A 188 9.81 4.93 5.82
C ASN A 188 10.82 6.08 5.71
N VAL A 189 10.48 7.09 4.91
CA VAL A 189 11.34 8.26 4.64
C VAL A 189 10.62 9.60 4.86
N GLU A 190 9.44 9.59 5.48
CA GLU A 190 8.61 10.80 5.63
C GLU A 190 9.22 11.88 6.55
N ASN A 191 10.19 11.49 7.38
CA ASN A 191 10.92 12.40 8.26
C ASN A 191 12.40 12.58 7.86
N ASP A 192 12.82 11.97 6.75
CA ASP A 192 14.18 12.11 6.25
C ASP A 192 14.38 13.49 5.59
N THR A 193 15.60 14.01 5.58
CA THR A 193 15.94 15.20 4.78
C THR A 193 15.99 14.88 3.29
N HIS A 194 16.00 15.93 2.46
CA HIS A 194 16.16 15.78 1.01
C HIS A 194 17.42 14.98 0.66
N GLU A 195 18.54 15.29 1.31
CA GLU A 195 19.84 14.66 1.09
C GLU A 195 19.83 13.18 1.49
N GLU A 196 19.23 12.85 2.64
CA GLU A 196 19.13 11.48 3.13
C GLU A 196 18.33 10.60 2.16
N VAL A 197 17.23 11.13 1.63
CA VAL A 197 16.42 10.44 0.62
C VAL A 197 17.18 10.25 -0.68
N VAL A 198 17.86 11.29 -1.18
CA VAL A 198 18.69 11.19 -2.38
C VAL A 198 19.79 10.13 -2.21
N GLU A 199 20.42 10.06 -1.04
CA GLU A 199 21.39 9.01 -0.73
C GLU A 199 20.77 7.61 -0.77
N LYS A 200 19.56 7.43 -0.20
CA LYS A 200 18.86 6.13 -0.20
C LYS A 200 18.52 5.68 -1.62
N VAL A 201 18.08 6.60 -2.49
CA VAL A 201 17.85 6.29 -3.92
C VAL A 201 19.16 5.91 -4.61
N LYS A 202 20.25 6.68 -4.40
CA LYS A 202 21.56 6.38 -5.01
C LYS A 202 22.13 5.05 -4.56
N LYS A 203 21.98 4.70 -3.27
CA LYS A 203 22.40 3.40 -2.69
C LYS A 203 21.62 2.20 -3.24
N SER A 204 20.47 2.42 -3.86
CA SER A 204 19.65 1.36 -4.46
C SER A 204 20.16 0.90 -5.84
N GLU A 205 21.23 1.53 -6.34
CA GLU A 205 21.91 1.22 -7.60
C GLU A 205 20.95 1.16 -8.80
N ASN A 206 20.59 -0.05 -9.24
CA ASN A 206 19.82 -0.34 -10.46
C ASN A 206 18.34 -0.56 -10.21
N HIS A 207 17.91 -0.85 -8.98
CA HIS A 207 16.53 -1.20 -8.68
C HIS A 207 16.07 -0.50 -7.40
N VAL A 208 14.92 0.17 -7.46
CA VAL A 208 14.33 0.80 -6.28
C VAL A 208 12.82 0.59 -6.24
N VAL A 209 12.30 0.33 -5.04
CA VAL A 209 10.86 0.23 -4.79
C VAL A 209 10.42 1.46 -4.01
N PHE A 210 9.42 2.16 -4.52
CA PHE A 210 8.76 3.25 -3.81
C PHE A 210 7.36 2.87 -3.36
N LEU A 211 7.04 3.23 -2.11
CA LEU A 211 5.65 3.36 -1.67
C LEU A 211 5.24 4.82 -1.85
N LEU A 212 4.24 5.05 -2.71
CA LEU A 212 3.79 6.37 -3.11
C LEU A 212 2.32 6.58 -2.78
N SER A 213 1.96 7.81 -2.44
CA SER A 213 0.59 8.21 -2.19
C SER A 213 0.28 9.48 -2.99
N ASN A 214 -0.82 9.46 -3.75
CA ASN A 214 -1.31 10.67 -4.40
C ASN A 214 -2.20 11.47 -3.42
N GLU A 215 -2.57 12.69 -3.81
CA GLU A 215 -3.37 13.58 -2.96
C GLU A 215 -4.71 12.97 -2.51
N GLU A 216 -5.40 12.24 -3.41
CA GLU A 216 -6.66 11.57 -3.10
C GLU A 216 -6.48 10.50 -2.02
N THR A 217 -5.43 9.68 -2.16
CA THR A 217 -5.08 8.63 -1.20
C THR A 217 -4.67 9.23 0.13
N ASP A 218 -3.79 10.24 0.14
CA ASP A 218 -3.38 10.93 1.37
C ASP A 218 -4.58 11.51 2.12
N ARG A 219 -5.49 12.17 1.40
CA ARG A 219 -6.70 12.75 1.98
C ARG A 219 -7.63 11.68 2.56
N TYR A 220 -7.80 10.56 1.85
CA TYR A 220 -8.58 9.43 2.34
C TYR A 220 -7.99 8.84 3.61
N PHE A 221 -6.70 8.48 3.62
CA PHE A 221 -6.02 7.88 4.77
C PHE A 221 -6.00 8.81 5.97
N THR A 222 -5.76 10.12 5.75
CA THR A 222 -5.79 11.12 6.82
C THR A 222 -7.19 11.24 7.44
N ARG A 223 -8.24 11.31 6.62
CA ARG A 223 -9.65 11.37 7.12
C ARG A 223 -10.03 10.12 7.91
N GLN A 224 -9.61 8.96 7.45
CA GLN A 224 -9.86 7.68 8.12
C GLN A 224 -8.90 7.41 9.29
N ARG A 225 -7.93 8.30 9.55
CA ARG A 225 -6.86 8.11 10.56
C ARG A 225 -6.09 6.79 10.37
N MET A 226 -5.90 6.40 9.12
CA MET A 226 -5.15 5.21 8.72
C MET A 226 -3.70 5.59 8.37
N ALA A 227 -2.76 4.71 8.67
CA ALA A 227 -1.37 4.87 8.24
C ALA A 227 -1.19 4.37 6.81
N LEU A 228 -0.41 5.11 6.01
CA LEU A 228 0.04 4.63 4.71
C LEU A 228 1.14 3.59 4.93
N SER A 229 0.99 2.43 4.31
CA SER A 229 1.95 1.33 4.44
C SER A 229 1.88 0.40 3.25
N LYS A 230 2.92 -0.41 3.04
CA LYS A 230 2.95 -1.44 2.00
C LYS A 230 1.83 -2.48 2.13
N GLU A 231 1.29 -2.70 3.34
CA GLU A 231 0.16 -3.60 3.59
C GLU A 231 -1.15 -3.07 3.02
N SER A 232 -1.33 -1.74 2.96
CA SER A 232 -2.51 -1.10 2.34
C SER A 232 -2.30 -0.79 0.84
N ALA A 233 -1.09 -0.98 0.34
CA ALA A 233 -0.74 -0.67 -1.03
C ALA A 233 -1.41 -1.59 -2.05
N SER A 234 -1.79 -0.97 -3.18
CA SER A 234 -2.08 -1.67 -4.42
C SER A 234 -0.78 -2.23 -4.99
N LEU A 235 -0.78 -3.53 -5.27
CA LEU A 235 0.36 -4.23 -5.86
C LEU A 235 0.24 -4.37 -7.38
N ARG A 236 -0.80 -3.77 -7.99
CA ARG A 236 -1.13 -3.94 -9.43
C ARG A 236 -0.03 -3.47 -10.37
N LEU A 237 0.79 -2.52 -9.94
CA LEU A 237 1.88 -1.93 -10.72
C LEU A 237 3.20 -2.71 -10.65
N LEU A 238 3.28 -3.75 -9.82
CA LEU A 238 4.47 -4.60 -9.80
C LEU A 238 4.57 -5.40 -11.11
N PRO A 239 5.71 -5.30 -11.84
CA PRO A 239 5.85 -5.96 -13.14
C PRO A 239 6.07 -7.46 -13.03
N LEU A 240 6.71 -7.93 -11.96
CA LEU A 240 7.01 -9.33 -11.72
C LEU A 240 5.96 -9.95 -10.80
N LYS A 241 5.50 -11.16 -11.11
CA LYS A 241 4.36 -11.80 -10.41
C LYS A 241 4.72 -13.22 -9.99
N PRO A 242 4.35 -13.65 -8.78
CA PRO A 242 4.47 -15.05 -8.39
C PRO A 242 3.57 -15.92 -9.27
N ARG A 243 3.98 -17.18 -9.45
CA ARG A 243 3.29 -18.16 -10.27
C ARG A 243 2.71 -19.24 -9.39
N LEU A 244 1.41 -19.47 -9.50
CA LEU A 244 0.79 -20.65 -8.90
C LEU A 244 0.92 -21.81 -9.89
N VAL A 245 1.50 -22.90 -9.41
CA VAL A 245 1.70 -24.12 -10.18
C VAL A 245 0.90 -25.23 -9.53
N GLU A 246 -0.17 -25.66 -10.20
CA GLU A 246 -1.00 -26.78 -9.76
C GLU A 246 -0.55 -28.07 -10.45
N ILE A 247 -0.13 -29.06 -9.65
CA ILE A 247 0.47 -30.29 -10.16
C ILE A 247 -0.38 -31.47 -9.73
N GLN A 248 -0.87 -32.23 -10.70
CA GLN A 248 -1.42 -33.57 -10.48
C GLN A 248 -0.27 -34.58 -10.43
N LYS A 249 -0.24 -35.44 -9.42
CA LYS A 249 0.76 -36.48 -9.28
C LYS A 249 0.63 -37.51 -10.41
N GLY A 250 1.75 -37.84 -11.05
CA GLY A 250 1.83 -38.92 -12.03
C GLY A 250 2.20 -40.26 -11.37
N LYS A 251 2.26 -41.33 -12.18
CA LYS A 251 2.68 -42.67 -11.72
C LYS A 251 4.06 -42.69 -11.06
N SER A 252 4.95 -41.79 -11.46
CA SER A 252 6.32 -41.66 -10.95
C SER A 252 6.49 -40.45 -10.01
N GLY A 253 5.40 -39.91 -9.46
CA GLY A 253 5.40 -38.72 -8.62
C GLY A 253 5.21 -37.42 -9.42
N TYR A 254 5.66 -36.30 -8.85
CA TYR A 254 5.49 -34.97 -9.45
C TYR A 254 6.55 -34.64 -10.51
N GLY A 255 7.76 -35.22 -10.40
CA GLY A 255 8.84 -35.08 -11.39
C GLY A 255 9.74 -33.84 -11.23
N PHE A 256 9.98 -33.42 -9.99
CA PHE A 256 10.95 -32.39 -9.62
C PHE A 256 11.65 -32.79 -8.32
N TYR A 257 12.78 -32.15 -8.04
CA TYR A 257 13.47 -32.21 -6.76
C TYR A 257 13.36 -30.88 -6.02
N LEU A 258 13.32 -30.95 -4.68
CA LEU A 258 13.37 -29.78 -3.82
C LEU A 258 14.71 -29.78 -3.09
N ARG A 259 15.37 -28.62 -3.04
CA ARG A 259 16.63 -28.45 -2.31
C ARG A 259 16.54 -27.22 -1.43
N MET A 260 17.03 -27.31 -0.20
CA MET A 260 17.22 -26.13 0.66
C MET A 260 18.61 -25.53 0.40
N GLU A 261 18.66 -24.25 0.05
CA GLU A 261 19.91 -23.52 -0.11
C GLU A 261 20.49 -23.15 1.26
N GLN A 262 21.72 -23.56 1.54
CA GLN A 262 22.33 -23.45 2.88
C GLN A 262 22.55 -21.99 3.32
N ASN A 263 22.79 -21.09 2.36
CA ASN A 263 23.13 -19.69 2.65
C ASN A 263 21.90 -18.82 2.91
N THR A 264 20.80 -19.11 2.22
CA THR A 264 19.58 -18.28 2.30
C THR A 264 18.47 -18.95 3.10
N GLY A 265 18.51 -20.29 3.23
CA GLY A 265 17.40 -21.08 3.76
C GLY A 265 16.23 -21.21 2.80
N ASP A 266 16.37 -20.74 1.56
CA ASP A 266 15.32 -20.82 0.55
C ASP A 266 15.15 -22.26 0.05
N HIS A 267 13.91 -22.68 -0.18
CA HIS A 267 13.60 -23.96 -0.82
C HIS A 267 13.49 -23.76 -2.33
N VAL A 268 14.36 -24.40 -3.10
CA VAL A 268 14.53 -24.19 -4.54
C VAL A 268 14.21 -25.47 -5.31
N ILE A 269 13.45 -25.32 -6.38
CA ILE A 269 13.12 -26.38 -7.32
C ILE A 269 14.34 -26.69 -8.19
N LYS A 270 14.65 -27.98 -8.34
CA LYS A 270 15.75 -28.50 -9.17
C LYS A 270 15.28 -29.70 -9.98
N ASP A 271 16.00 -29.98 -11.06
CA ASP A 271 15.89 -31.21 -11.85
C ASP A 271 14.44 -31.50 -12.26
N VAL A 272 13.75 -30.49 -12.82
CA VAL A 272 12.40 -30.65 -13.36
C VAL A 272 12.48 -31.51 -14.62
N ASN A 273 11.99 -32.75 -14.50
CA ASN A 273 12.09 -33.73 -15.56
C ASN A 273 11.23 -33.33 -16.77
N SER A 274 11.81 -33.39 -17.98
CA SER A 274 11.08 -33.12 -19.22
C SER A 274 9.89 -34.07 -19.39
N GLY A 275 8.71 -33.52 -19.71
CA GLY A 275 7.47 -34.28 -19.85
C GLY A 275 6.83 -34.75 -18.53
N SER A 276 7.40 -34.37 -17.38
CA SER A 276 6.79 -34.67 -16.08
C SER A 276 5.56 -33.81 -15.80
N PRO A 277 4.70 -34.20 -14.85
CA PRO A 277 3.58 -33.36 -14.42
C PRO A 277 4.02 -31.97 -13.97
N ALA A 278 5.14 -31.85 -13.25
CA ALA A 278 5.68 -30.56 -12.83
C ALA A 278 6.07 -29.66 -14.02
N ALA A 279 6.78 -30.23 -15.01
CA ALA A 279 7.15 -29.50 -16.22
C ALA A 279 5.91 -29.04 -17.01
N MET A 280 4.92 -29.93 -17.16
CA MET A 280 3.67 -29.62 -17.87
C MET A 280 2.83 -28.57 -17.14
N ALA A 281 2.87 -28.53 -15.81
CA ALA A 281 2.23 -27.49 -15.00
C ALA A 281 2.99 -26.14 -15.04
N GLY A 282 4.17 -26.10 -15.68
CA GLY A 282 4.98 -24.89 -15.83
C GLY A 282 5.92 -24.63 -14.66
N LEU A 283 6.20 -25.61 -13.79
CA LEU A 283 7.27 -25.52 -12.81
C LEU A 283 8.62 -25.46 -13.55
N LYS A 284 9.55 -24.62 -13.08
CA LYS A 284 10.85 -24.41 -13.71
C LYS A 284 11.99 -24.69 -12.74
N ASP A 285 13.12 -25.10 -13.28
CA ASP A 285 14.37 -25.18 -12.53
C ASP A 285 14.75 -23.80 -11.97
N ASN A 286 15.20 -23.79 -10.72
CA ASN A 286 15.56 -22.61 -9.94
C ASN A 286 14.39 -21.72 -9.52
N ASP A 287 13.15 -22.18 -9.66
CA ASP A 287 12.03 -21.58 -8.96
C ASP A 287 12.25 -21.65 -7.44
N ILE A 288 12.00 -20.55 -6.75
CA ILE A 288 12.02 -20.46 -5.29
C ILE A 288 10.59 -20.68 -4.79
N LEU A 289 10.43 -21.63 -3.88
CA LEU A 289 9.15 -22.01 -3.29
C LEU A 289 8.75 -21.02 -2.19
N VAL A 290 7.58 -20.41 -2.35
CA VAL A 290 7.01 -19.43 -1.41
C VAL A 290 5.93 -20.06 -0.54
N ALA A 291 5.07 -20.91 -1.12
CA ALA A 291 4.00 -21.58 -0.39
C ALA A 291 3.65 -22.94 -1.01
N VAL A 292 3.15 -23.84 -0.16
CA VAL A 292 2.59 -25.14 -0.53
C VAL A 292 1.15 -25.17 -0.06
N ASN A 293 0.20 -25.40 -0.96
CA ASN A 293 -1.23 -25.47 -0.64
C ASN A 293 -1.76 -24.22 0.09
N GLY A 294 -1.27 -23.04 -0.30
CA GLY A 294 -1.61 -21.76 0.32
C GLY A 294 -0.85 -21.45 1.62
N GLU A 295 -0.08 -22.41 2.16
CA GLU A 295 0.70 -22.21 3.37
C GLU A 295 2.14 -21.81 3.06
N ARG A 296 2.58 -20.67 3.60
CA ARG A 296 3.95 -20.18 3.46
C ARG A 296 4.99 -21.18 3.97
N VAL A 297 6.15 -21.22 3.30
CA VAL A 297 7.27 -22.09 3.69
C VAL A 297 8.47 -21.33 4.27
N ASP A 298 8.43 -20.01 4.30
CA ASP A 298 9.51 -19.17 4.85
C ASP A 298 9.89 -19.57 6.28
N GLY A 299 11.17 -19.87 6.49
CA GLY A 299 11.73 -20.23 7.79
C GLY A 299 11.45 -21.66 8.25
N LEU A 300 10.79 -22.49 7.42
CA LEU A 300 10.63 -23.91 7.71
C LEU A 300 11.87 -24.71 7.29
N ASP A 301 12.17 -25.75 8.04
CA ASP A 301 13.20 -26.73 7.65
C ASP A 301 12.75 -27.55 6.43
N HIS A 302 13.73 -28.22 5.81
CA HIS A 302 13.51 -28.99 4.58
C HIS A 302 12.49 -30.12 4.75
N GLU A 303 12.55 -30.87 5.86
CA GLU A 303 11.66 -32.01 6.10
C GLU A 303 10.21 -31.55 6.29
N SER A 304 10.01 -30.45 7.01
CA SER A 304 8.70 -29.82 7.21
C SER A 304 8.05 -29.45 5.88
N VAL A 305 8.82 -28.87 4.95
CA VAL A 305 8.31 -28.48 3.61
C VAL A 305 8.02 -29.70 2.74
N VAL A 306 8.92 -30.69 2.75
CA VAL A 306 8.71 -31.96 2.05
C VAL A 306 7.46 -32.68 2.59
N GLY A 307 7.25 -32.66 3.91
CA GLY A 307 6.06 -33.19 4.57
C GLY A 307 4.78 -32.54 4.05
N LYS A 308 4.74 -31.21 3.94
CA LYS A 308 3.60 -30.46 3.37
C LYS A 308 3.27 -30.88 1.94
N ILE A 309 4.30 -31.06 1.10
CA ILE A 309 4.10 -31.50 -0.30
C ILE A 309 3.60 -32.95 -0.35
N LYS A 310 4.09 -33.82 0.53
CA LYS A 310 3.71 -35.24 0.59
C LYS A 310 2.32 -35.49 1.15
N GLN A 311 1.81 -34.60 2.01
CA GLN A 311 0.46 -34.69 2.56
C GLN A 311 -0.62 -34.62 1.47
N SER A 312 -0.31 -33.98 0.34
CA SER A 312 -1.10 -34.02 -0.88
C SER A 312 -0.93 -35.36 -1.60
N GLU A 313 -1.93 -36.25 -1.49
CA GLU A 313 -1.87 -37.59 -2.10
C GLU A 313 -1.88 -37.54 -3.63
N GLU A 314 -2.73 -36.68 -4.21
CA GLU A 314 -3.00 -36.63 -5.65
C GLU A 314 -2.70 -35.27 -6.31
N ARG A 315 -2.92 -34.16 -5.61
CA ARG A 315 -2.73 -32.80 -6.13
C ARG A 315 -2.03 -31.90 -5.12
N THR A 316 -1.05 -31.13 -5.59
CA THR A 316 -0.39 -30.08 -4.80
C THR A 316 -0.40 -28.77 -5.58
N SER A 317 -0.49 -27.65 -4.86
CA SER A 317 -0.32 -26.31 -5.42
C SER A 317 0.93 -25.67 -4.83
N LEU A 318 1.81 -25.18 -5.69
CA LEU A 318 3.06 -24.54 -5.32
C LEU A 318 3.01 -23.08 -5.77
N LEU A 319 3.12 -22.15 -4.83
CA LEU A 319 3.38 -20.75 -5.18
C LEU A 319 4.89 -20.56 -5.27
N VAL A 320 5.36 -20.17 -6.45
CA VAL A 320 6.79 -20.02 -6.74
C VAL A 320 7.12 -18.66 -7.35
N VAL A 321 8.37 -18.24 -7.22
CA VAL A 321 8.95 -17.05 -7.84
C VAL A 321 10.29 -17.39 -8.47
N ASP A 322 10.67 -16.72 -9.55
CA ASP A 322 12.06 -16.77 -10.00
C ASP A 322 12.94 -15.82 -9.16
N LYS A 323 14.26 -15.88 -9.38
CA LYS A 323 15.24 -15.08 -8.62
C LYS A 323 15.02 -13.57 -8.76
N GLU A 324 14.61 -13.11 -9.94
CA GLU A 324 14.39 -11.68 -10.21
C GLU A 324 13.15 -11.19 -9.45
N THR A 325 12.07 -11.97 -9.53
CA THR A 325 10.82 -11.74 -8.81
C THR A 325 11.07 -11.76 -7.30
N ASP A 326 11.75 -12.77 -6.77
CA ASP A 326 12.14 -12.84 -5.36
C ASP A 326 12.91 -11.60 -4.89
N SER A 327 13.88 -11.15 -5.70
CA SER A 327 14.67 -9.95 -5.42
C SER A 327 13.79 -8.69 -5.32
N MET A 328 12.80 -8.54 -6.22
CA MET A 328 11.84 -7.44 -6.18
C MET A 328 11.01 -7.46 -4.88
N TYR A 329 10.46 -8.62 -4.50
CA TYR A 329 9.64 -8.76 -3.29
C TYR A 329 10.45 -8.58 -2.00
N LYS A 330 11.69 -9.10 -1.95
CA LYS A 330 12.64 -8.89 -0.85
C LYS A 330 13.01 -7.40 -0.71
N LEU A 331 13.28 -6.72 -1.83
CA LEU A 331 13.59 -5.28 -1.85
C LEU A 331 12.41 -4.44 -1.35
N ALA A 332 11.20 -4.80 -1.75
CA ALA A 332 9.97 -4.17 -1.29
C ALA A 332 9.57 -4.55 0.16
N GLN A 333 10.22 -5.56 0.74
CA GLN A 333 9.88 -6.16 2.03
C GLN A 333 8.41 -6.58 2.14
N ILE A 334 7.88 -7.18 1.07
CA ILE A 334 6.53 -7.77 1.00
C ILE A 334 6.63 -9.24 0.63
N SER A 335 5.71 -10.07 1.14
CA SER A 335 5.66 -11.48 0.77
C SER A 335 4.99 -11.65 -0.60
N PRO A 336 5.54 -12.47 -1.52
CA PRO A 336 4.85 -12.82 -2.77
C PRO A 336 3.49 -13.48 -2.52
N LEU A 337 3.32 -14.19 -1.40
CA LEU A 337 2.03 -14.77 -1.01
C LEU A 337 0.95 -13.70 -0.79
N SER A 338 1.31 -12.54 -0.24
CA SER A 338 0.37 -11.42 -0.05
C SER A 338 -0.12 -10.84 -1.39
N TYR A 339 0.72 -10.87 -2.43
CA TYR A 339 0.31 -10.48 -3.78
C TYR A 339 -0.74 -11.44 -4.32
N TYR A 340 -0.48 -12.75 -4.18
CA TYR A 340 -1.37 -13.78 -4.69
C TYR A 340 -2.79 -13.63 -4.13
N TYR A 341 -2.94 -13.48 -2.80
CA TYR A 341 -4.25 -13.26 -2.17
C TYR A 341 -4.92 -11.96 -2.64
N LYS A 342 -4.20 -10.82 -2.62
CA LYS A 342 -4.76 -9.52 -3.05
C LYS A 342 -5.18 -9.49 -4.52
N ALA A 343 -4.47 -10.21 -5.39
CA ALA A 343 -4.81 -10.29 -6.80
C ALA A 343 -6.07 -11.13 -7.05
N HIS A 344 -6.28 -12.19 -6.25
CA HIS A 344 -7.39 -13.13 -6.41
C HIS A 344 -8.66 -12.69 -5.66
N ASP A 345 -8.57 -11.71 -4.74
CA ASP A 345 -9.71 -11.02 -4.11
C ASP A 345 -10.47 -10.06 -5.04
N SER A 346 -10.12 -9.97 -6.34
CA SER A 346 -10.71 -9.01 -7.29
C SER A 346 -11.62 -9.60 -8.38
N SER A 347 -12.28 -10.73 -8.12
CA SER A 347 -13.44 -11.19 -8.91
C SER A 347 -14.76 -10.94 -8.15
N PRO A 348 -15.88 -10.65 -8.83
CA PRO A 348 -17.10 -10.15 -8.22
C PRO A 348 -17.62 -11.16 -7.21
N ALA A 349 -18.33 -10.66 -6.18
CA ALA A 349 -19.11 -11.46 -5.26
C ALA A 349 -19.73 -12.66 -5.99
N LYS A 350 -19.13 -13.84 -5.83
CA LYS A 350 -19.93 -15.03 -5.77
C LYS A 350 -20.74 -14.82 -4.52
N THR A 351 -22.00 -14.47 -4.72
CA THR A 351 -23.04 -14.93 -3.82
C THR A 351 -22.83 -16.43 -3.67
N GLU A 352 -22.06 -16.82 -2.66
CA GLU A 352 -22.27 -18.12 -2.04
C GLU A 352 -23.61 -17.99 -1.33
N GLU A 353 -24.65 -18.43 -2.03
CA GLU A 353 -25.80 -19.01 -1.37
C GLU A 353 -25.27 -19.98 -0.31
N ARG A 354 -25.33 -19.52 0.94
CA ARG A 354 -26.07 -20.18 2.00
C ARG A 354 -26.13 -21.72 1.86
N VAL A 355 -24.97 -22.36 2.00
CA VAL A 355 -24.93 -23.72 2.55
C VAL A 355 -24.62 -23.55 4.03
N GLU A 356 -25.68 -23.63 4.82
CA GLU A 356 -25.58 -23.83 6.26
C GLU A 356 -24.79 -25.11 6.53
N LEU A 357 -23.49 -24.97 6.82
CA LEU A 357 -22.84 -25.87 7.75
C LEU A 357 -22.19 -25.03 8.85
N HIS A 358 -22.82 -25.09 10.01
CA HIS A 358 -22.24 -24.77 11.30
C HIS A 358 -20.79 -25.31 11.33
N THR A 359 -19.78 -24.47 11.49
CA THR A 359 -19.40 -23.99 12.82
C THR A 359 -18.60 -22.71 12.67
N GLU A 360 -19.17 -21.59 13.12
CA GLU A 360 -18.35 -20.54 13.72
C GLU A 360 -17.54 -21.20 14.85
N GLN A 361 -16.25 -21.46 14.64
CA GLN A 361 -15.35 -21.16 15.73
C GLN A 361 -15.13 -19.66 15.65
N LYS A 362 -15.94 -18.93 16.41
CA LYS A 362 -15.62 -17.62 16.96
C LYS A 362 -14.11 -17.62 17.22
N ALA A 363 -13.33 -17.03 16.31
CA ALA A 363 -11.91 -16.86 16.55
C ALA A 363 -11.83 -15.89 17.72
N ASN A 364 -11.66 -16.44 18.92
CA ASN A 364 -11.56 -15.70 20.16
C ASN A 364 -10.20 -15.02 20.11
N HIS A 365 -10.13 -13.83 19.50
CA HIS A 365 -8.90 -13.03 19.44
C HIS A 365 -8.56 -12.44 20.81
N LYS A 366 -9.11 -12.96 21.92
CA LYS A 366 -8.84 -12.44 23.25
C LYS A 366 -7.43 -12.82 23.70
N PRO A 367 -6.65 -11.86 24.21
CA PRO A 367 -5.42 -12.18 24.91
C PRO A 367 -5.73 -13.01 26.17
N ARG A 368 -4.71 -13.67 26.71
CA ARG A 368 -4.81 -14.51 27.91
C ARG A 368 -3.88 -13.96 28.98
N ILE A 369 -4.38 -13.88 30.22
CA ILE A 369 -3.55 -13.62 31.39
C ILE A 369 -3.14 -14.96 31.99
N CYS A 370 -1.91 -15.35 31.77
CA CYS A 370 -1.33 -16.59 32.28
C CYS A 370 -0.61 -16.32 33.60
N LYS A 371 -1.19 -16.79 34.71
CA LYS A 371 -0.58 -16.70 36.05
C LYS A 371 0.03 -18.03 36.43
N MET A 372 1.29 -18.04 36.82
CA MET A 372 2.03 -19.25 37.15
C MET A 372 2.95 -19.07 38.36
N VAL A 373 3.23 -20.18 39.02
CA VAL A 373 4.20 -20.28 40.12
C VAL A 373 5.42 -21.03 39.63
N LYS A 374 6.61 -20.56 40.00
CA LYS A 374 7.88 -21.15 39.58
C LYS A 374 7.98 -22.61 40.05
N GLY A 375 8.28 -23.51 39.13
CA GLY A 375 8.56 -24.91 39.44
C GLY A 375 10.04 -25.14 39.75
N PRO A 376 10.43 -26.39 40.11
CA PRO A 376 11.82 -26.74 40.38
C PRO A 376 12.76 -26.46 39.19
N ASN A 377 12.23 -26.49 37.96
CA ASN A 377 12.96 -26.23 36.71
C ASN A 377 12.61 -24.86 36.09
N GLY A 378 12.13 -23.91 36.89
CA GLY A 378 11.69 -22.59 36.42
C GLY A 378 10.23 -22.56 35.97
N PHE A 379 9.90 -21.63 35.06
CA PHE A 379 8.51 -21.43 34.61
C PHE A 379 8.08 -22.36 33.46
N GLY A 380 9.01 -23.08 32.83
CA GLY A 380 8.69 -24.10 31.82
C GLY A 380 8.36 -23.55 30.42
N PHE A 381 9.02 -22.44 30.03
CA PHE A 381 8.98 -21.89 28.67
C PHE A 381 10.31 -21.20 28.33
N SER A 382 10.57 -21.00 27.05
CA SER A 382 11.69 -20.22 26.50
C SER A 382 11.17 -18.95 25.81
N LEU A 383 11.96 -17.88 25.81
CA LEU A 383 11.68 -16.68 25.03
C LEU A 383 12.52 -16.67 23.77
N ASN A 384 11.94 -16.19 22.69
CA ASN A 384 12.63 -16.02 21.43
C ASN A 384 12.33 -14.64 20.84
N MET A 385 13.28 -14.12 20.06
CA MET A 385 13.19 -12.86 19.34
C MET A 385 13.59 -13.10 17.89
N ILE A 386 12.79 -12.61 16.96
CA ILE A 386 13.19 -12.57 15.55
C ILE A 386 13.94 -11.26 15.34
N LYS A 387 15.20 -11.35 14.91
CA LYS A 387 16.03 -10.20 14.56
C LYS A 387 15.27 -9.29 13.57
N ASN A 388 15.16 -8.00 13.90
CA ASN A 388 14.45 -6.98 13.12
C ASN A 388 12.90 -7.08 13.11
N LYS A 389 12.27 -7.80 14.05
CA LYS A 389 10.82 -7.71 14.30
C LYS A 389 10.55 -7.25 15.74
N PRO A 390 9.62 -6.29 15.94
CA PRO A 390 9.19 -5.93 17.29
C PRO A 390 8.39 -7.07 17.92
N GLY A 391 8.55 -7.24 19.24
CA GLY A 391 7.86 -8.26 20.02
C GLY A 391 8.67 -9.54 20.27
N LEU A 392 8.40 -10.14 21.43
CA LEU A 392 8.94 -11.42 21.86
C LEU A 392 7.86 -12.48 21.73
N PHE A 393 8.25 -13.71 21.44
CA PHE A 393 7.34 -14.84 21.41
C PHE A 393 7.85 -16.00 22.26
N ILE A 394 6.90 -16.79 22.75
CA ILE A 394 7.15 -17.90 23.65
C ILE A 394 7.35 -19.17 22.84
N THR A 395 8.40 -19.92 23.16
CA THR A 395 8.73 -21.20 22.53
C THR A 395 9.02 -22.25 23.60
N GLU A 396 9.11 -23.52 23.19
CA GLU A 396 9.48 -24.64 24.06
C GLU A 396 8.64 -24.74 25.35
N VAL A 397 7.34 -24.43 25.26
CA VAL A 397 6.44 -24.57 26.40
C VAL A 397 6.34 -26.02 26.82
N GLN A 398 6.69 -26.29 28.08
CA GLN A 398 6.51 -27.60 28.69
C GLN A 398 5.03 -27.79 29.02
N SER A 399 4.33 -28.64 28.25
CA SER A 399 2.87 -28.82 28.37
C SER A 399 2.40 -29.23 29.78
N GLN A 400 3.24 -29.93 30.55
CA GLN A 400 2.95 -30.32 31.94
C GLN A 400 3.60 -29.42 33.00
N GLY A 401 4.41 -28.44 32.58
CA GLY A 401 5.09 -27.48 33.44
C GLY A 401 4.22 -26.26 33.81
N PRO A 402 4.74 -25.33 34.63
CA PRO A 402 3.97 -24.19 35.11
C PRO A 402 3.34 -23.32 34.02
N ALA A 403 4.08 -23.02 32.94
CA ALA A 403 3.57 -22.24 31.81
C ALA A 403 2.49 -22.97 31.00
N GLY A 404 2.68 -24.26 30.70
CA GLY A 404 1.66 -25.06 30.02
C GLY A 404 0.36 -25.16 30.83
N ARG A 405 0.46 -25.35 32.15
CA ARG A 405 -0.71 -25.37 33.06
C ARG A 405 -1.40 -24.00 33.20
N ALA A 406 -0.65 -22.92 33.01
CA ALA A 406 -1.18 -21.55 33.03
C ALA A 406 -1.79 -21.10 31.68
N GLY A 407 -1.82 -21.99 30.67
CA GLY A 407 -2.43 -21.70 29.36
C GLY A 407 -1.53 -20.91 28.41
N VAL A 408 -0.22 -20.94 28.63
CA VAL A 408 0.76 -20.41 27.67
C VAL A 408 0.95 -21.41 26.54
N GLU A 409 0.96 -20.94 25.30
CA GLU A 409 1.11 -21.78 24.11
C GLU A 409 2.39 -21.43 23.34
N ASN A 410 2.92 -22.41 22.58
CA ASN A 410 4.02 -22.13 21.67
C ASN A 410 3.58 -21.14 20.58
N ASN A 411 4.45 -20.17 20.29
CA ASN A 411 4.23 -19.04 19.38
C ASN A 411 3.29 -17.95 19.91
N ASP A 412 2.98 -17.96 21.21
CA ASP A 412 2.31 -16.84 21.84
C ASP A 412 3.19 -15.59 21.81
N PHE A 413 2.59 -14.46 21.44
CA PHE A 413 3.21 -13.15 21.55
C PHE A 413 3.13 -12.66 23.00
N LEU A 414 4.29 -12.28 23.55
CA LEU A 414 4.39 -11.71 24.88
C LEU A 414 4.10 -10.21 24.83
N VAL A 415 3.04 -9.78 25.51
CA VAL A 415 2.58 -8.39 25.53
C VAL A 415 2.97 -7.70 26.83
N GLU A 416 2.69 -8.32 27.98
CA GLU A 416 3.01 -7.78 29.30
C GLU A 416 3.67 -8.82 30.21
N VAL A 417 4.55 -8.35 31.10
CA VAL A 417 5.10 -9.11 32.22
C VAL A 417 4.77 -8.36 33.51
N ASN A 418 3.99 -9.00 34.39
CA ASN A 418 3.45 -8.43 35.63
C ASN A 418 2.78 -7.05 35.45
N GLY A 419 1.99 -6.91 34.38
CA GLY A 419 1.26 -5.67 34.07
C GLY A 419 2.11 -4.55 33.45
N VAL A 420 3.38 -4.82 33.11
CA VAL A 420 4.23 -3.89 32.36
C VAL A 420 4.31 -4.34 30.91
N ASN A 421 3.95 -3.47 29.98
CA ASN A 421 4.07 -3.75 28.54
C ASN A 421 5.54 -3.90 28.13
N VAL A 422 5.86 -4.99 27.44
CA VAL A 422 7.23 -5.34 27.01
C VAL A 422 7.40 -5.44 25.50
N THR A 423 6.37 -5.08 24.71
CA THR A 423 6.36 -5.27 23.25
C THR A 423 7.49 -4.54 22.50
N ASN A 424 7.99 -3.44 23.08
CA ASN A 424 9.09 -2.63 22.55
C ASN A 424 10.34 -2.67 23.45
N GLU A 425 10.42 -3.56 24.44
CA GLU A 425 11.60 -3.72 25.29
C GLU A 425 12.63 -4.67 24.66
N PRO A 426 13.95 -4.42 24.81
CA PRO A 426 14.99 -5.32 24.31
C PRO A 426 14.99 -6.65 25.08
N TYR A 427 15.44 -7.72 24.42
CA TYR A 427 15.40 -9.11 24.93
C TYR A 427 15.91 -9.23 26.36
N ASP A 428 17.12 -8.72 26.62
CA ASP A 428 17.80 -8.84 27.91
C ASP A 428 17.01 -8.17 29.05
N LYS A 429 16.32 -7.06 28.75
CA LYS A 429 15.52 -6.33 29.74
C LYS A 429 14.26 -7.12 30.12
N VAL A 430 13.64 -7.80 29.15
CA VAL A 430 12.47 -8.63 29.41
C VAL A 430 12.85 -9.91 30.16
N VAL A 431 13.99 -10.53 29.80
CA VAL A 431 14.55 -11.66 30.55
C VAL A 431 14.85 -11.26 32.00
N ALA A 432 15.52 -10.13 32.21
CA ALA A 432 15.81 -9.62 33.56
C ALA A 432 14.53 -9.40 34.38
N ARG A 433 13.48 -8.85 33.75
CA ARG A 433 12.16 -8.64 34.38
C ARG A 433 11.52 -9.96 34.82
N ILE A 434 11.57 -11.00 33.99
CA ILE A 434 11.04 -12.32 34.34
C ILE A 434 11.88 -12.97 35.44
N GLN A 435 13.21 -12.84 35.38
CA GLN A 435 14.09 -13.39 36.41
C GLN A 435 13.95 -12.69 37.77
N SER A 436 13.64 -11.40 37.79
CA SER A 436 13.40 -10.64 39.02
C SER A 436 12.03 -10.88 39.65
N THR A 437 11.15 -11.64 39.00
CA THR A 437 9.74 -11.81 39.38
C THR A 437 9.52 -12.76 40.58
N GLY A 438 10.58 -13.37 41.12
CA GLY A 438 10.48 -14.28 42.27
C GLY A 438 9.67 -15.54 41.94
N GLU A 439 8.80 -15.97 42.84
CA GLU A 439 8.03 -17.23 42.71
C GLU A 439 6.78 -17.12 41.83
N ARG A 440 6.26 -15.92 41.54
CA ARG A 440 4.95 -15.74 40.89
C ARG A 440 5.03 -14.83 39.68
N LEU A 441 4.70 -15.36 38.50
CA LEU A 441 4.75 -14.63 37.23
C LEU A 441 3.35 -14.51 36.60
N ALA A 442 3.01 -13.31 36.15
CA ALA A 442 1.83 -13.06 35.33
C ALA A 442 2.24 -12.55 33.95
N LEU A 443 1.81 -13.23 32.90
CA LEU A 443 2.04 -12.84 31.50
C LEU A 443 0.73 -12.46 30.84
N LEU A 444 0.71 -11.36 30.09
CA LEU A 444 -0.32 -11.13 29.07
C LEU A 444 0.22 -11.64 27.75
N VAL A 445 -0.42 -12.67 27.20
CA VAL A 445 -0.04 -13.30 25.94
C VAL A 445 -1.20 -13.29 24.96
N CYS A 446 -0.92 -13.39 23.66
CA CYS A 446 -1.96 -13.60 22.67
C CYS A 446 -1.44 -14.48 21.53
N SER A 447 -2.36 -15.17 20.86
CA SER A 447 -2.00 -15.94 19.68
C SER A 447 -1.44 -15.03 18.59
N ARG A 448 -0.65 -15.59 17.67
CA ARG A 448 -0.15 -14.83 16.51
C ARG A 448 -1.26 -14.18 15.69
N ASP A 449 -2.42 -14.82 15.58
CA ASP A 449 -3.55 -14.32 14.81
C ASP A 449 -4.27 -13.20 15.57
N ALA A 450 -4.41 -13.31 16.89
CA ALA A 450 -4.86 -12.21 17.75
C ALA A 450 -3.93 -11.00 17.68
N TYR A 451 -2.62 -11.22 17.79
CA TYR A 451 -1.62 -10.15 17.68
C TYR A 451 -1.72 -9.42 16.33
N ARG A 452 -1.79 -10.16 15.22
CA ARG A 452 -1.97 -9.61 13.87
C ARG A 452 -3.28 -8.86 13.71
N TYR A 453 -4.37 -9.42 14.22
CA TYR A 453 -5.67 -8.78 14.22
C TYR A 453 -5.61 -7.43 14.92
N PHE A 454 -5.15 -7.38 16.17
CA PHE A 454 -5.06 -6.12 16.93
C PHE A 454 -4.09 -5.12 16.32
N GLN A 455 -2.94 -5.56 15.79
CA GLN A 455 -2.03 -4.69 15.05
C GLN A 455 -2.68 -4.12 13.78
N SER A 456 -3.41 -4.93 13.02
CA SER A 456 -4.10 -4.47 11.80
C SER A 456 -5.20 -3.45 12.09
N GLN A 457 -5.82 -3.54 13.27
CA GLN A 457 -6.87 -2.63 13.72
C GLN A 457 -6.34 -1.46 14.54
N ASN A 458 -5.02 -1.38 14.78
CA ASN A 458 -4.38 -0.41 15.67
C ASN A 458 -4.99 -0.39 17.09
N ILE A 459 -5.41 -1.55 17.58
CA ILE A 459 -6.00 -1.73 18.91
C ILE A 459 -4.87 -2.15 19.87
N PRO A 460 -4.61 -1.41 20.96
CA PRO A 460 -3.61 -1.81 21.94
C PRO A 460 -4.09 -3.06 22.70
N ILE A 461 -3.25 -4.09 22.76
CA ILE A 461 -3.56 -5.31 23.50
C ILE A 461 -3.32 -5.01 24.98
N THR A 462 -4.37 -5.11 25.78
CA THR A 462 -4.33 -4.81 27.22
C THR A 462 -4.93 -5.94 28.04
N ALA A 463 -4.57 -6.00 29.32
CA ALA A 463 -5.13 -6.96 30.26
C ALA A 463 -6.67 -6.88 30.38
N SER A 464 -7.30 -5.73 30.08
CA SER A 464 -8.77 -5.58 30.10
C SER A 464 -9.49 -6.31 28.97
N MET A 465 -8.75 -6.77 27.95
CA MET A 465 -9.29 -7.56 26.84
C MET A 465 -9.20 -9.06 27.10
N ALA A 466 -8.50 -9.48 28.16
CA ALA A 466 -8.29 -10.87 28.48
C ALA A 466 -9.52 -11.49 29.17
N ASP A 467 -9.74 -12.77 28.91
CA ASP A 467 -10.77 -13.58 29.58
C ASP A 467 -10.53 -13.72 31.10
#